data_AF-A0A8X7R3S7-F1
#
_entry.id   AF-A0A8X7R3S7-F1
#
_cell.length_a   1.000
_cell.length_b   1.000
_cell.length_c   1.000
_cell.angle_alpha   90.00
_cell.angle_beta   90.00
_cell.angle_gamma   90.00
#
_symmetry.space_group_name_H-M   'P 1'
#
loop_
_entity.id
_entity.type
_entity.pdbx_description
1 polymer ?
#
loop_
_entity_poly.entity_id
_entity_poly.type
_entity_poly.pdbx_seq_one_letter_code
_entity_poly.pdbx_strand_id
1 'polypeptide(L)'
;MVAFPDDYMTLVPKLLVETMGVLGASFASRLNLATGDAVPETKTLTKGVMDLLSGNLPKGINIQTKHLEALIDLHNVTGSFARNVQHLFAESELRVLIDTLKAVYSPFESFKQKYGKMERAILSSEIAVVDLRGAVTRGVGAQGIELSETVRRMEESIPQVVVLLQAAVERCIGFTGGSEADELILALDDIMLQYISMLQETLKSLRAVFGVDGTGDGVSSEKRESSRKMDLSSNEEWSIVQGALQILTVSDCLTSRSSVFEASLRATLARLNSSLSISLFGTNLDQNLSHLTSEQTAGDLSMAGRASLEVAAIRLVDVPEKARKLLNLLEQSKDPRFHALPLASQRVAAFADTVNELVYDILISKVRQRLGEVSRLPIWSSSEEQTAFPLPSFSSYPQSYVTSVGEYLLTLPQQLEPLAEGISTNGDSNNEDAQFFATEWMFKVAEGATALYVEQLRGIEYISDRGAQQLSVDIEYLSNVLLALSMPIPPVLATFQTCLATPRDELKDVMKSEAGSELDFPTANLVCKMRRISFD
;
A
#
# COMPACT_ATOMS: atom_id res chain seq x y z
N MET A 1 23.18 -15.13 70.72
CA MET A 1 22.97 -13.79 70.13
C MET A 1 23.49 -13.83 68.71
N VAL A 2 22.63 -14.09 67.73
CA VAL A 2 22.94 -13.79 66.33
C VAL A 2 22.26 -12.45 66.08
N ALA A 3 23.01 -11.37 66.24
CA ALA A 3 22.55 -10.06 65.79
C ALA A 3 22.69 -10.07 64.26
N PHE A 4 21.66 -9.62 63.54
CA PHE A 4 21.64 -9.39 62.08
C PHE A 4 21.34 -10.57 61.11
N PRO A 5 20.36 -11.47 61.35
CA PRO A 5 19.87 -12.34 60.29
C PRO A 5 19.16 -11.60 59.15
N ASP A 6 18.52 -10.45 59.40
CA ASP A 6 17.64 -9.79 58.42
C ASP A 6 18.24 -8.51 57.80
N ASP A 7 19.28 -7.92 58.40
CA ASP A 7 19.87 -6.65 57.92
C ASP A 7 20.47 -6.75 56.51
N TYR A 8 20.88 -7.95 56.09
CA TYR A 8 21.40 -8.17 54.72
C TYR A 8 20.36 -7.85 53.64
N MET A 9 19.06 -7.99 53.96
CA MET A 9 17.94 -7.64 53.07
C MET A 9 17.87 -6.13 52.78
N THR A 10 18.57 -5.29 53.56
CA THR A 10 18.67 -3.85 53.30
C THR A 10 20.08 -3.42 52.93
N LEU A 11 21.11 -4.04 53.52
CA LEU A 11 22.51 -3.68 53.29
C LEU A 11 23.02 -4.12 51.92
N VAL A 12 22.70 -5.34 51.46
CA VAL A 12 23.17 -5.84 50.17
C VAL A 12 22.54 -5.06 49.00
N PRO A 13 21.22 -4.79 49.00
CA PRO A 13 20.61 -3.88 48.03
C PRO A 13 21.28 -2.49 47.98
N LYS A 14 21.52 -1.86 49.14
CA LYS A 14 22.19 -0.55 49.21
C LYS A 14 23.61 -0.58 48.66
N LEU A 15 24.39 -1.60 48.99
CA LEU A 15 25.75 -1.78 48.46
C LEU A 15 25.73 -1.97 46.95
N LEU A 16 24.77 -2.74 46.42
CA LEU A 16 24.62 -2.94 44.98
C LEU A 16 24.26 -1.63 44.27
N VAL A 17 23.35 -0.82 44.82
CA VAL A 17 23.01 0.51 44.31
C VAL A 17 24.25 1.42 44.27
N GLU A 18 25.00 1.49 45.36
CA GLU A 18 26.23 2.32 45.44
C GLU A 18 27.29 1.85 44.45
N THR A 19 27.52 0.53 44.37
CA THR A 19 28.49 -0.08 43.46
C THR A 19 28.11 0.21 42.00
N MET A 20 26.85 0.03 41.63
CA MET A 20 26.36 0.34 40.29
C MET A 20 26.41 1.84 40.00
N GLY A 21 26.22 2.71 40.99
CA GLY A 21 26.42 4.15 40.86
C GLY A 21 27.85 4.54 40.50
N VAL A 22 28.84 3.89 41.12
CA VAL A 22 30.28 4.10 40.82
C VAL A 22 30.65 3.50 39.46
N LEU A 23 30.15 2.31 39.14
CA LEU A 23 30.49 1.59 37.90
C LEU A 23 29.72 2.09 36.67
N GLY A 24 28.56 2.73 36.85
CA GLY A 24 27.57 2.97 35.80
C GLY A 24 28.13 3.62 34.54
N ALA A 25 28.92 4.69 34.68
CA ALA A 25 29.54 5.37 33.54
C ALA A 25 30.57 4.50 32.81
N SER A 26 31.38 3.75 33.55
CA SER A 26 32.37 2.83 32.98
C SER A 26 31.71 1.63 32.28
N PHE A 27 30.61 1.13 32.84
CA PHE A 27 29.83 0.05 32.26
C PHE A 27 29.14 0.52 30.98
N ALA A 28 28.43 1.66 31.00
CA ALA A 28 27.83 2.24 29.80
C ALA A 28 28.86 2.44 28.67
N SER A 29 30.08 2.89 29.00
CA SER A 29 31.16 3.00 28.02
C SER A 29 31.62 1.66 27.46
N ARG A 30 31.73 0.61 28.30
CA ARG A 30 32.10 -0.74 27.85
C ARG A 30 31.01 -1.41 27.03
N LEU A 31 29.74 -1.20 27.41
CA LEU A 31 28.57 -1.60 26.62
C LEU A 31 28.67 -1.01 25.22
N ASN A 32 28.84 0.30 25.15
CA ASN A 32 28.93 1.03 23.88
C ASN A 32 30.08 0.54 22.99
N LEU A 33 31.24 0.21 23.57
CA LEU A 33 32.37 -0.38 22.84
C LEU A 33 32.07 -1.81 22.38
N ALA A 34 31.54 -2.66 23.25
CA ALA A 34 31.19 -4.04 22.92
C ALA A 34 30.11 -4.12 21.83
N THR A 35 29.13 -3.22 21.87
CA THR A 35 28.13 -3.05 20.81
C THR A 35 28.78 -2.60 19.50
N GLY A 36 29.75 -1.67 19.55
CA GLY A 36 30.52 -1.25 18.37
C GLY A 36 31.43 -2.36 17.79
N ASP A 37 31.95 -3.25 18.62
CA ASP A 37 32.77 -4.38 18.18
C ASP A 37 31.97 -5.49 17.48
N ALA A 38 30.64 -5.49 17.62
CA ALA A 38 29.75 -6.48 17.00
C ALA A 38 29.75 -6.41 15.47
N VAL A 39 30.18 -5.28 14.90
CA VAL A 39 30.22 -5.02 13.47
C VAL A 39 31.63 -4.53 13.09
N PRO A 40 32.28 -5.16 12.10
CA PRO A 40 33.68 -4.84 11.79
C PRO A 40 33.87 -3.39 11.30
N GLU A 41 32.87 -2.81 10.63
CA GLU A 41 32.90 -1.44 10.14
C GLU A 41 32.88 -0.39 11.27
N THR A 42 32.27 -0.71 12.41
CA THR A 42 32.12 0.19 13.57
C THR A 42 33.13 -0.07 14.68
N LYS A 43 33.91 -1.15 14.59
CA LYS A 43 35.01 -1.52 15.50
C LYS A 43 36.08 -0.44 15.69
N THR A 44 36.22 0.47 14.72
CA THR A 44 37.20 1.58 14.78
C THR A 44 36.68 2.81 15.52
N LEU A 45 35.40 2.84 15.90
CA LEU A 45 34.78 3.96 16.61
C LEU A 45 35.27 4.03 18.06
N THR A 46 36.05 5.07 18.37
CA THR A 46 36.64 5.29 19.70
C THR A 46 35.60 5.52 20.81
N LYS A 47 34.36 5.90 20.47
CA LYS A 47 33.23 6.03 21.39
C LYS A 47 32.01 5.23 20.93
N GLY A 48 32.18 4.12 20.21
CA GLY A 48 31.11 3.15 19.90
C GLY A 48 29.90 3.69 19.13
N VAL A 49 28.76 3.00 19.25
CA VAL A 49 27.51 3.23 18.49
C VAL A 49 26.81 4.53 18.88
N MET A 50 27.02 5.03 20.10
CA MET A 50 26.37 6.27 20.57
C MET A 50 26.83 7.54 19.83
N ASP A 51 28.03 7.53 19.23
CA ASP A 51 28.50 8.62 18.36
C ASP A 51 27.70 8.68 17.04
N LEU A 52 27.28 7.54 16.50
CA LEU A 52 26.44 7.46 15.29
C LEU A 52 25.07 8.12 15.52
N LEU A 53 24.52 8.01 16.73
CA LEU A 53 23.24 8.62 17.13
C LEU A 53 23.33 10.14 17.38
N SER A 54 24.53 10.70 17.46
CA SER A 54 24.76 12.13 17.75
C SER A 54 24.92 13.00 16.51
N GLY A 55 24.81 12.43 15.31
CA GLY A 55 24.84 13.16 14.03
C GLY A 55 26.25 13.49 13.51
N ASN A 56 27.30 13.06 14.22
CA ASN A 56 28.69 13.18 13.77
C ASN A 56 29.06 11.98 12.87
N LEU A 57 28.44 11.87 11.69
CA LEU A 57 28.75 10.76 10.77
C LEU A 57 29.99 11.07 9.90
N PRO A 58 30.98 10.16 9.82
CA PRO A 58 31.70 9.94 8.57
C PRO A 58 30.74 9.30 7.54
N LYS A 59 30.73 9.79 6.30
CA LYS A 59 29.84 9.29 5.23
C LYS A 59 30.00 7.76 5.07
N GLY A 60 28.91 7.00 5.24
CA GLY A 60 28.83 5.57 4.89
C GLY A 60 28.77 4.57 6.04
N ILE A 61 28.87 4.98 7.32
CA ILE A 61 28.73 4.07 8.47
C ILE A 61 27.38 4.28 9.14
N ASN A 62 26.49 3.29 9.04
CA ASN A 62 25.17 3.30 9.67
C ASN A 62 25.08 2.30 10.83
N ILE A 63 24.11 2.51 11.70
CA ILE A 63 23.76 1.54 12.73
C ILE A 63 23.08 0.35 12.05
N GLN A 64 23.62 -0.84 12.29
CA GLN A 64 23.09 -2.10 11.78
C GLN A 64 22.35 -2.90 12.87
N THR A 65 21.48 -3.81 12.46
CA THR A 65 20.71 -4.73 13.31
C THR A 65 21.58 -5.47 14.34
N LYS A 66 22.77 -5.93 13.94
CA LYS A 66 23.73 -6.65 14.80
C LYS A 66 24.16 -5.88 16.05
N HIS A 67 24.22 -4.55 15.98
CA HIS A 67 24.53 -3.73 17.14
C HIS A 67 23.44 -3.86 18.20
N LEU A 68 22.17 -3.80 17.77
CA LEU A 68 21.04 -3.91 18.67
C LEU A 68 20.87 -5.33 19.22
N GLU A 69 21.13 -6.34 18.40
CA GLU A 69 21.15 -7.75 18.86
C GLU A 69 22.17 -7.97 19.98
N ALA A 70 23.42 -7.50 19.79
CA ALA A 70 24.44 -7.59 20.84
C ALA A 70 24.02 -6.85 22.12
N LEU A 71 23.37 -5.69 21.97
CA LEU A 71 22.86 -4.93 23.11
C LEU A 71 21.72 -5.66 23.84
N ILE A 72 20.82 -6.32 23.10
CA ILE A 72 19.74 -7.15 23.63
C ILE A 72 20.31 -8.36 24.37
N ASP A 73 21.33 -9.01 23.83
CA ASP A 73 21.97 -10.15 24.50
C ASP A 73 22.59 -9.76 25.84
N LEU A 74 23.34 -8.66 25.87
CA LEU A 74 23.89 -8.12 27.13
C LEU A 74 22.78 -7.68 28.10
N HIS A 75 21.66 -7.16 27.57
CA HIS A 75 20.49 -6.85 28.37
C HIS A 75 19.86 -8.10 28.99
N ASN A 76 19.72 -9.18 28.22
CA ASN A 76 19.12 -10.46 28.66
C ASN A 76 19.97 -11.15 29.74
N VAL A 77 21.30 -11.09 29.61
CA VAL A 77 22.22 -11.54 30.66
C VAL A 77 22.02 -10.73 31.94
N THR A 78 21.94 -9.40 31.82
CA THR A 78 21.66 -8.51 32.96
C THR A 78 20.28 -8.80 33.56
N GLY A 79 19.29 -9.15 32.74
CA GLY A 79 17.96 -9.50 33.22
C GLY A 79 17.90 -10.83 33.96
N SER A 80 18.77 -11.77 33.63
CA SER A 80 18.92 -13.00 34.40
C SER A 80 19.52 -12.73 35.77
N PHE A 81 20.50 -11.81 35.86
CA PHE A 81 21.01 -11.32 37.15
C PHE A 81 19.94 -10.57 37.95
N ALA A 82 19.19 -9.68 37.31
CA ALA A 82 18.11 -8.92 37.95
C ALA A 82 17.00 -9.82 38.52
N ARG A 83 16.63 -10.89 37.81
CA ARG A 83 15.69 -11.92 38.31
C ARG A 83 16.22 -12.65 39.55
N ASN A 84 17.51 -12.96 39.59
CA ASN A 84 18.12 -13.56 40.79
C ASN A 84 18.08 -12.60 41.98
N VAL A 85 18.32 -11.30 41.75
CA VAL A 85 18.18 -10.24 42.78
C VAL A 85 16.71 -10.16 43.25
N GLN A 86 15.73 -10.18 42.34
CA GLN A 86 14.31 -10.21 42.69
C GLN A 86 13.93 -11.40 43.56
N HIS A 87 14.40 -12.60 43.21
CA HIS A 87 14.13 -13.80 44.01
C HIS A 87 14.79 -13.75 45.39
N LEU A 88 16.04 -13.27 45.48
CA LEU A 88 16.77 -13.22 46.74
C LEU A 88 16.18 -12.18 47.72
N PHE A 89 15.65 -11.07 47.18
CA PHE A 89 15.14 -9.95 47.97
C PHE A 89 13.61 -9.80 47.86
N ALA A 90 12.87 -10.88 47.56
CA ALA A 90 11.41 -10.84 47.38
C ALA A 90 10.66 -10.34 48.64
N GLU A 91 11.20 -10.67 49.82
CA GLU A 91 10.67 -10.29 51.13
C GLU A 91 11.09 -8.88 51.57
N SER A 92 12.00 -8.23 50.84
CA SER A 92 12.45 -6.87 51.14
C SER A 92 11.38 -5.83 50.85
N GLU A 93 11.58 -4.61 51.36
CA GLU A 93 10.70 -3.48 51.01
C GLU A 93 10.71 -3.25 49.49
N LEU A 94 9.51 -3.09 48.92
CA LEU A 94 9.31 -2.94 47.48
C LEU A 94 10.11 -1.77 46.89
N ARG A 95 10.21 -0.66 47.63
CA ARG A 95 10.99 0.51 47.21
C ARG A 95 12.49 0.18 47.10
N VAL A 96 13.04 -0.54 48.07
CA VAL A 96 14.43 -0.99 48.07
C VAL A 96 14.71 -1.91 46.88
N LEU A 97 13.79 -2.85 46.59
CA LEU A 97 13.89 -3.74 45.44
C LEU A 97 13.86 -2.97 44.11
N ILE A 98 12.91 -2.03 43.94
CA ILE A 98 12.81 -1.18 42.75
C ILE A 98 14.09 -0.37 42.54
N ASP A 99 14.58 0.32 43.57
CA ASP A 99 15.77 1.17 43.49
C ASP A 99 17.03 0.34 43.15
N THR A 100 17.10 -0.89 43.65
CA THR A 100 18.18 -1.84 43.32
C THR A 100 18.15 -2.25 41.86
N LEU A 101 16.99 -2.61 41.34
CA LEU A 101 16.85 -3.01 39.94
C LEU A 101 17.08 -1.84 38.97
N LYS A 102 16.67 -0.62 39.35
CA LYS A 102 17.02 0.61 38.62
C LYS A 102 18.53 0.77 38.51
N ALA A 103 19.25 0.58 39.60
CA ALA A 103 20.70 0.69 39.59
C ALA A 103 21.35 -0.36 38.65
N VAL A 104 20.86 -1.60 38.67
CA VAL A 104 21.32 -2.69 37.78
C VAL A 104 21.11 -2.36 36.30
N TYR A 105 19.97 -1.79 35.93
CA TYR A 105 19.65 -1.46 34.54
C TYR A 105 20.11 -0.07 34.08
N SER A 106 20.58 0.78 34.99
CA SER A 106 21.04 2.14 34.69
C SER A 106 22.03 2.25 33.52
N PRO A 107 22.96 1.29 33.26
CA PRO A 107 23.89 1.38 32.13
C PRO A 107 23.21 1.31 30.75
N PHE A 108 22.00 0.76 30.67
CA PHE A 108 21.24 0.60 29.42
C PHE A 108 20.31 1.80 29.13
N GLU A 109 20.10 2.67 30.11
CA GLU A 109 19.08 3.72 30.07
C GLU A 109 19.28 4.69 28.90
N SER A 110 20.52 5.11 28.64
CA SER A 110 20.85 6.00 27.53
C SER A 110 20.57 5.40 26.16
N PHE A 111 20.65 4.08 26.03
CA PHE A 111 20.34 3.37 24.79
C PHE A 111 18.83 3.22 24.61
N LYS A 112 18.10 2.90 25.69
CA LYS A 112 16.63 2.79 25.67
C LYS A 112 15.97 4.12 25.32
N GLN A 113 16.44 5.25 25.86
CA GLN A 113 15.94 6.58 25.51
C GLN A 113 16.17 6.96 24.04
N LYS A 114 17.19 6.39 23.39
CA LYS A 114 17.49 6.62 21.97
C LYS A 114 17.00 5.49 21.07
N TYR A 115 16.25 4.53 21.60
CA TYR A 115 15.83 3.33 20.88
C TYR A 115 15.08 3.66 19.59
N GLY A 116 14.08 4.54 19.65
CA GLY A 116 13.30 4.93 18.46
C GLY A 116 14.17 5.54 17.34
N LYS A 117 15.24 6.27 17.67
CA LYS A 117 16.19 6.80 16.68
C LYS A 117 17.07 5.69 16.08
N MET A 118 17.52 4.77 16.92
CA MET A 118 18.35 3.65 16.53
C MET A 118 17.58 2.70 15.60
N GLU A 119 16.36 2.33 15.98
CA GLU A 119 15.51 1.42 15.21
C GLU A 119 15.15 2.03 13.85
N ARG A 120 14.79 3.31 13.81
CA ARG A 120 14.53 4.03 12.55
C ARG A 120 15.75 4.03 11.63
N ALA A 121 16.95 4.27 12.18
CA ALA A 121 18.18 4.26 11.37
C ALA A 121 18.48 2.87 10.80
N ILE A 122 18.29 1.82 11.59
CA ILE A 122 18.45 0.43 11.16
C ILE A 122 17.44 0.12 10.05
N LEU A 123 16.14 0.32 10.30
CA LEU A 123 15.09 0.03 9.34
C LEU A 123 15.25 0.82 8.03
N SER A 124 15.60 2.10 8.10
CA SER A 124 15.82 2.91 6.90
C SER A 124 16.98 2.38 6.06
N SER A 125 18.05 1.88 6.71
CA SER A 125 19.17 1.25 6.01
C SER A 125 18.81 -0.09 5.37
N GLU A 126 17.99 -0.91 6.04
CA GLU A 126 17.54 -2.21 5.52
C GLU A 126 16.58 -2.03 4.35
N ILE A 127 15.64 -1.06 4.41
CA ILE A 127 14.73 -0.74 3.30
C ILE A 127 15.49 -0.16 2.11
N ALA A 128 16.54 0.64 2.33
CA ALA A 128 17.34 1.19 1.24
C ALA A 128 18.10 0.12 0.42
N VAL A 129 18.30 -1.08 1.00
CA VAL A 129 18.94 -2.22 0.31
C VAL A 129 17.94 -3.00 -0.55
N VAL A 130 16.63 -2.82 -0.31
CA VAL A 130 15.58 -3.47 -1.08
C VAL A 130 15.59 -2.94 -2.52
N ASP A 131 16.13 -3.74 -3.42
CA ASP A 131 16.18 -3.39 -4.84
C ASP A 131 14.86 -3.70 -5.53
N LEU A 132 14.15 -2.64 -5.90
CA LEU A 132 12.90 -2.75 -6.66
C LEU A 132 13.12 -2.81 -8.18
N ARG A 133 14.30 -2.43 -8.69
CA ARG A 133 14.51 -2.26 -10.14
C ARG A 133 15.13 -3.52 -10.74
N GLY A 134 14.58 -3.97 -11.88
CA GLY A 134 15.18 -5.05 -12.64
C GLY A 134 16.55 -4.68 -13.22
N ALA A 135 17.40 -5.69 -13.46
CA ALA A 135 18.65 -5.51 -14.20
C ALA A 135 18.34 -5.09 -15.65
N VAL A 136 18.68 -3.83 -15.99
CA VAL A 136 18.44 -3.24 -17.31
C VAL A 136 19.18 -4.05 -18.40
N THR A 137 18.44 -4.82 -19.19
CA THR A 137 18.96 -5.42 -20.43
C THR A 137 18.29 -4.73 -21.62
N ARG A 138 19.04 -3.86 -22.29
CA ARG A 138 18.55 -3.11 -23.47
C ARG A 138 18.40 -4.06 -24.66
N GLY A 139 17.18 -4.48 -24.96
CA GLY A 139 16.83 -5.25 -26.16
C GLY A 139 15.36 -5.04 -26.57
N VAL A 140 15.07 -5.06 -27.88
CA VAL A 140 13.71 -4.99 -28.43
C VAL A 140 12.99 -6.31 -28.10
N GLY A 141 11.85 -6.24 -27.39
CA GLY A 141 11.21 -7.38 -26.73
C GLY A 141 11.60 -7.60 -25.25
N ALA A 142 12.63 -6.90 -24.75
CA ALA A 142 13.03 -6.96 -23.34
C ALA A 142 12.17 -6.08 -22.43
N GLN A 143 11.43 -5.12 -22.98
CA GLN A 143 10.69 -4.11 -22.20
C GLN A 143 9.52 -4.70 -21.40
N GLY A 144 8.75 -5.63 -21.99
CA GLY A 144 7.66 -6.33 -21.29
C GLY A 144 8.17 -7.32 -20.23
N ILE A 145 9.28 -7.99 -20.51
CA ILE A 145 9.94 -8.90 -19.56
C ILE A 145 10.55 -8.10 -18.39
N GLU A 146 11.20 -6.97 -18.67
CA GLU A 146 11.75 -6.04 -17.68
C GLU A 146 10.66 -5.46 -16.77
N LEU A 147 9.50 -5.16 -17.35
CA LEU A 147 8.34 -4.67 -16.62
C LEU A 147 7.80 -5.73 -15.66
N SER A 148 7.46 -6.93 -16.15
CA SER A 148 6.97 -8.03 -15.30
C SER A 148 7.97 -8.41 -14.20
N GLU A 149 9.27 -8.38 -14.50
CA GLU A 149 10.34 -8.69 -13.55
C GLU A 149 10.54 -7.58 -12.50
N THR A 150 10.27 -6.31 -12.85
CA THR A 150 10.22 -5.18 -11.89
C THR A 150 8.99 -5.29 -10.99
N VAL A 151 7.82 -5.59 -11.56
CA VAL A 151 6.56 -5.78 -10.81
C VAL A 151 6.69 -6.97 -9.85
N ARG A 152 7.29 -8.07 -10.30
CA ARG A 152 7.59 -9.22 -9.44
C ARG A 152 8.51 -8.87 -8.27
N ARG A 153 9.57 -8.08 -8.48
CA ARG A 153 10.42 -7.59 -7.37
C ARG A 153 9.64 -6.70 -6.41
N MET A 154 8.76 -5.84 -6.92
CA MET A 154 7.87 -5.05 -6.07
C MET A 154 6.99 -5.96 -5.20
N GLU A 155 6.39 -7.00 -5.78
CA GLU A 155 5.59 -7.98 -5.04
C GLU A 155 6.41 -8.74 -3.98
N GLU A 156 7.58 -9.26 -4.36
CA GLU A 156 8.48 -10.02 -3.47
C GLU A 156 9.08 -9.15 -2.35
N SER A 157 9.18 -7.83 -2.55
CA SER A 157 9.69 -6.89 -1.55
C SER A 157 8.73 -6.62 -0.39
N ILE A 158 7.41 -6.73 -0.61
CA ILE A 158 6.39 -6.51 0.42
C ILE A 158 6.55 -7.46 1.61
N PRO A 159 6.58 -8.80 1.43
CA PRO A 159 6.75 -9.70 2.57
C PRO A 159 8.12 -9.53 3.25
N GLN A 160 9.17 -9.17 2.51
CA GLN A 160 10.49 -8.89 3.09
C GLN A 160 10.42 -7.70 4.06
N VAL A 161 9.81 -6.59 3.64
CA VAL A 161 9.65 -5.41 4.50
C VAL A 161 8.77 -5.71 5.71
N VAL A 162 7.67 -6.45 5.53
CA VAL A 162 6.81 -6.84 6.65
C VAL A 162 7.57 -7.65 7.71
N VAL A 163 8.43 -8.59 7.29
CA VAL A 163 9.29 -9.35 8.22
C VAL A 163 10.24 -8.43 8.98
N LEU A 164 10.86 -7.44 8.31
CA LEU A 164 11.74 -6.46 8.97
C LEU A 164 11.00 -5.65 10.05
N LEU A 165 9.77 -5.22 9.75
CA LEU A 165 8.93 -4.47 10.68
C LEU A 165 8.49 -5.35 11.87
N GLN A 166 8.16 -6.60 11.63
CA GLN A 166 7.77 -7.54 12.68
C GLN A 166 8.96 -7.85 13.62
N ALA A 167 10.15 -8.03 13.06
CA ALA A 167 11.38 -8.18 13.84
C ALA A 167 11.70 -6.92 14.68
N ALA A 168 11.38 -5.72 14.20
CA ALA A 168 11.53 -4.48 14.97
C ALA A 168 10.59 -4.42 16.19
N VAL A 169 9.37 -4.93 16.06
CA VAL A 169 8.42 -5.07 17.18
C VAL A 169 8.99 -6.02 18.23
N GLU A 170 9.50 -7.18 17.82
CA GLU A 170 10.10 -8.16 18.72
C GLU A 170 11.33 -7.60 19.45
N ARG A 171 12.24 -6.93 18.73
CA ARG A 171 13.40 -6.26 19.33
C ARG A 171 12.99 -5.20 20.35
N CYS A 172 11.96 -4.42 20.05
CA CYS A 172 11.50 -3.36 20.95
C CYS A 172 10.98 -3.95 22.26
N ILE A 173 10.18 -5.01 22.17
CA ILE A 173 9.64 -5.70 23.34
C ILE A 173 10.78 -6.36 24.12
N GLY A 174 11.69 -7.07 23.44
CA GLY A 174 12.83 -7.73 24.08
C GLY A 174 13.78 -6.75 24.80
N PHE A 175 14.05 -5.59 24.21
CA PHE A 175 14.99 -4.63 24.79
C PHE A 175 14.35 -3.67 25.81
N THR A 176 13.17 -3.14 25.50
CA THR A 176 12.55 -2.06 26.29
C THR A 176 11.41 -2.53 27.17
N GLY A 177 10.93 -3.77 26.99
CA GLY A 177 9.73 -4.30 27.62
C GLY A 177 8.45 -3.56 27.21
N GLY A 178 8.48 -2.83 26.09
CA GLY A 178 7.35 -2.01 25.62
C GLY A 178 7.33 -0.56 26.16
N SER A 179 8.30 -0.15 26.99
CA SER A 179 8.36 1.22 27.52
C SER A 179 8.60 2.30 26.46
N GLU A 180 9.07 1.91 25.27
CA GLU A 180 9.33 2.80 24.11
C GLU A 180 8.40 2.44 22.92
N ALA A 181 7.27 1.78 23.17
CA ALA A 181 6.36 1.37 22.10
C ALA A 181 5.73 2.55 21.34
N ASP A 182 5.57 3.71 21.99
CA ASP A 182 5.14 4.96 21.36
C ASP A 182 6.13 5.44 20.29
N GLU A 183 7.43 5.45 20.61
CA GLU A 183 8.50 5.80 19.66
C GLU A 183 8.66 4.75 18.54
N LEU A 184 8.45 3.46 18.87
CA LEU A 184 8.46 2.38 17.88
C LEU A 184 7.35 2.60 16.85
N ILE A 185 6.11 2.86 17.27
CA ILE A 185 4.98 3.07 16.36
C ILE A 185 5.28 4.20 15.38
N LEU A 186 5.83 5.31 15.87
CA LEU A 186 6.25 6.43 15.03
C LEU A 186 7.37 6.05 14.05
N ALA A 187 8.31 5.20 14.46
CA ALA A 187 9.35 4.70 13.57
C ALA A 187 8.79 3.77 12.50
N LEU A 188 7.89 2.84 12.86
CA LEU A 188 7.26 1.92 11.91
C LEU A 188 6.40 2.66 10.87
N ASP A 189 5.63 3.67 11.29
CA ASP A 189 4.77 4.46 10.39
C ASP A 189 5.64 5.24 9.39
N ASP A 190 6.69 5.92 9.86
CA ASP A 190 7.66 6.65 9.02
C ASP A 190 8.37 5.73 8.00
N ILE A 191 8.79 4.54 8.43
CA ILE A 191 9.48 3.57 7.57
C ILE A 191 8.52 2.99 6.52
N MET A 192 7.26 2.70 6.88
CA MET A 192 6.23 2.32 5.92
C MET A 192 5.97 3.42 4.88
N LEU A 193 5.95 4.69 5.30
CA LEU A 193 5.80 5.83 4.39
C LEU A 193 6.98 5.93 3.40
N GLN A 194 8.21 5.72 3.87
CA GLN A 194 9.41 5.70 3.02
C GLN A 194 9.33 4.57 1.99
N TYR A 195 8.95 3.37 2.42
CA TYR A 195 8.79 2.21 1.54
C TYR A 195 7.69 2.42 0.48
N ILE A 196 6.51 2.90 0.88
CA ILE A 196 5.41 3.17 -0.06
C ILE A 196 5.81 4.27 -1.05
N SER A 197 6.57 5.28 -0.61
CA SER A 197 7.10 6.31 -1.51
C SER A 197 8.05 5.72 -2.56
N MET A 198 8.89 4.76 -2.18
CA MET A 198 9.75 4.01 -3.10
C MET A 198 8.93 3.22 -4.13
N LEU A 199 7.86 2.53 -3.71
CA LEU A 199 6.92 1.85 -4.61
C LEU A 199 6.18 2.84 -5.54
N GLN A 200 5.83 4.03 -5.05
CA GLN A 200 5.19 5.07 -5.87
C GLN A 200 6.14 5.64 -6.91
N GLU A 201 7.43 5.81 -6.59
CA GLU A 201 8.44 6.25 -7.55
C GLU A 201 8.69 5.21 -8.63
N THR A 202 8.75 3.92 -8.29
CA THR A 202 8.84 2.87 -9.30
C THR A 202 7.57 2.83 -10.15
N LEU A 203 6.37 2.90 -9.55
CA LEU A 203 5.11 2.97 -10.29
C LEU A 203 5.07 4.14 -11.29
N LYS A 204 5.53 5.33 -10.89
CA LYS A 204 5.64 6.49 -11.80
C LYS A 204 6.60 6.22 -12.96
N SER A 205 7.73 5.56 -12.70
CA SER A 205 8.66 5.19 -13.77
C SER A 205 8.05 4.16 -14.73
N LEU A 206 7.25 3.22 -14.23
CA LEU A 206 6.53 2.25 -15.05
C LEU A 206 5.44 2.94 -15.89
N ARG A 207 4.67 3.89 -15.31
CA ARG A 207 3.66 4.70 -16.04
C ARG A 207 4.21 5.36 -17.30
N ALA A 208 5.43 5.91 -17.22
CA ALA A 208 6.09 6.49 -18.39
C ALA A 208 6.43 5.44 -19.46
N VAL A 209 6.83 4.23 -19.06
CA VAL A 209 7.14 3.10 -19.96
C VAL A 209 5.87 2.54 -20.61
N PHE A 210 4.74 2.55 -19.90
CA PHE A 210 3.43 2.14 -20.41
C PHE A 210 2.86 3.05 -21.51
N GLY A 211 3.45 4.22 -21.76
CA GLY A 211 3.02 5.11 -22.84
C GLY A 211 1.73 5.89 -22.56
N VAL A 212 1.25 5.89 -21.31
CA VAL A 212 0.03 6.61 -20.89
C VAL A 212 0.20 8.13 -21.01
N ASP A 213 1.41 8.66 -20.84
CA ASP A 213 1.71 10.09 -20.93
C ASP A 213 1.88 10.60 -22.38
N GLY A 214 1.51 9.79 -23.39
CA GLY A 214 1.62 10.08 -24.82
C GLY A 214 0.59 11.05 -25.39
N THR A 215 0.11 12.04 -24.61
CA THR A 215 -0.78 13.10 -25.11
C THR A 215 -0.12 14.46 -25.04
N GLY A 216 0.51 14.85 -26.16
CA GLY A 216 0.60 16.23 -26.63
C GLY A 216 1.24 17.26 -25.72
N ASP A 217 2.56 17.37 -25.75
CA ASP A 217 3.17 18.71 -25.74
C ASP A 217 4.20 18.80 -26.86
N GLY A 218 3.81 19.47 -27.93
CA GLY A 218 4.71 19.84 -29.00
C GLY A 218 5.29 21.20 -28.72
N VAL A 219 6.49 21.27 -28.13
CA VAL A 219 7.53 22.24 -28.48
C VAL A 219 8.90 21.67 -28.08
N SER A 220 9.82 21.63 -29.05
CA SER A 220 11.29 21.54 -28.94
C SER A 220 11.97 20.18 -28.67
N SER A 221 12.28 19.45 -29.75
CA SER A 221 13.68 19.39 -30.24
C SER A 221 13.77 18.64 -31.56
N GLU A 222 14.79 19.02 -32.32
CA GLU A 222 14.82 18.98 -33.77
C GLU A 222 15.11 17.60 -34.36
N LYS A 223 14.43 17.32 -35.49
CA LYS A 223 14.87 16.50 -36.63
C LYS A 223 15.95 15.45 -36.34
N ARG A 224 15.52 14.20 -36.14
CA ARG A 224 16.05 13.04 -36.87
C ARG A 224 15.12 11.84 -36.75
N GLU A 225 14.93 11.20 -37.90
CA GLU A 225 14.28 9.89 -38.12
C GLU A 225 12.75 9.86 -38.15
N SER A 226 12.24 10.40 -39.26
CA SER A 226 11.14 9.79 -40.01
C SER A 226 11.28 8.26 -40.07
N SER A 227 10.15 7.56 -39.87
CA SER A 227 9.86 6.14 -40.16
C SER A 227 10.19 5.07 -39.09
N ARG A 228 9.72 5.24 -37.85
CA ARG A 228 9.41 4.11 -36.94
C ARG A 228 8.14 4.34 -36.10
N LYS A 229 6.99 4.58 -36.77
CA LYS A 229 5.72 4.03 -36.27
C LYS A 229 5.67 2.59 -36.78
N MET A 230 6.54 1.75 -36.21
CA MET A 230 6.43 0.31 -36.37
C MET A 230 5.23 -0.08 -35.53
N ASP A 231 4.20 -0.68 -36.15
CA ASP A 231 3.14 -1.33 -35.40
C ASP A 231 3.79 -2.22 -34.33
N LEU A 232 3.55 -1.91 -33.05
CA LEU A 232 3.85 -2.84 -31.97
C LEU A 232 3.15 -4.14 -32.36
N SER A 233 3.88 -5.26 -32.39
CA SER A 233 3.24 -6.55 -32.62
C SER A 233 2.16 -6.74 -31.55
N SER A 234 0.99 -7.28 -31.92
CA SER A 234 -0.10 -7.55 -30.98
C SER A 234 0.34 -8.32 -29.72
N ASN A 235 1.44 -9.09 -29.82
CA ASN A 235 2.05 -9.79 -28.69
C ASN A 235 2.79 -8.88 -27.70
N GLU A 236 3.46 -7.83 -28.18
CA GLU A 236 4.13 -6.85 -27.29
C GLU A 236 3.09 -6.00 -26.57
N GLU A 237 1.96 -5.69 -27.23
CA GLU A 237 0.87 -4.92 -26.64
C GLU A 237 0.22 -5.64 -25.45
N TRP A 238 -0.10 -6.95 -25.59
CA TRP A 238 -0.64 -7.73 -24.48
C TRP A 238 0.38 -8.00 -23.38
N SER A 239 1.68 -8.10 -23.70
CA SER A 239 2.73 -8.21 -22.66
C SER A 239 2.75 -6.97 -21.75
N ILE A 240 2.53 -5.78 -22.31
CA ILE A 240 2.44 -4.52 -21.56
C ILE A 240 1.18 -4.53 -20.69
N VAL A 241 0.03 -4.91 -21.26
CA VAL A 241 -1.23 -5.02 -20.50
C VAL A 241 -1.11 -6.03 -19.36
N GLN A 242 -0.50 -7.19 -19.60
CA GLN A 242 -0.27 -8.21 -18.57
C GLN A 242 0.64 -7.70 -17.46
N GLY A 243 1.73 -7.01 -17.79
CA GLY A 243 2.58 -6.40 -16.77
C GLY A 243 1.88 -5.29 -15.97
N ALA A 244 0.96 -4.53 -16.59
CA ALA A 244 0.13 -3.56 -15.89
C ALA A 244 -0.87 -4.23 -14.94
N LEU A 245 -1.54 -5.28 -15.42
CA LEU A 245 -2.46 -6.10 -14.65
C LEU A 245 -1.77 -6.73 -13.43
N GLN A 246 -0.53 -7.21 -13.58
CA GLN A 246 0.28 -7.71 -12.46
C GLN A 246 0.54 -6.65 -11.37
N ILE A 247 0.49 -5.34 -11.66
CA ILE A 247 0.65 -4.32 -10.61
C ILE A 247 -0.53 -4.38 -9.61
N LEU A 248 -1.70 -4.86 -10.02
CA LEU A 248 -2.82 -5.08 -9.10
C LEU A 248 -2.49 -6.13 -8.03
N THR A 249 -1.69 -7.16 -8.33
CA THR A 249 -1.25 -8.12 -7.30
C THR A 249 -0.33 -7.45 -6.28
N VAL A 250 0.53 -6.51 -6.71
CA VAL A 250 1.36 -5.71 -5.80
C VAL A 250 0.49 -4.87 -4.86
N SER A 251 -0.55 -4.22 -5.40
CA SER A 251 -1.49 -3.42 -4.61
C SER A 251 -2.28 -4.27 -3.60
N ASP A 252 -2.80 -5.42 -4.04
CA ASP A 252 -3.52 -6.34 -3.18
C ASP A 252 -2.62 -6.95 -2.09
N CYS A 253 -1.41 -7.39 -2.46
CA CYS A 253 -0.41 -7.90 -1.53
C CYS A 253 -0.03 -6.83 -0.50
N LEU A 254 0.17 -5.57 -0.91
CA LEU A 254 0.51 -4.48 0.00
C LEU A 254 -0.65 -4.21 0.97
N THR A 255 -1.89 -4.18 0.48
CA THR A 255 -3.09 -3.93 1.28
C THR A 255 -3.34 -5.03 2.30
N SER A 256 -3.37 -6.29 1.83
CA SER A 256 -3.57 -7.46 2.68
C SER A 256 -2.47 -7.60 3.72
N ARG A 257 -1.19 -7.56 3.33
CA ARG A 257 -0.06 -7.73 4.25
C ARG A 257 0.07 -6.59 5.25
N SER A 258 -0.19 -5.34 4.84
CA SER A 258 -0.18 -4.19 5.76
C SER A 258 -1.30 -4.30 6.80
N SER A 259 -2.51 -4.72 6.40
CA SER A 259 -3.63 -4.90 7.33
C SER A 259 -3.38 -6.04 8.33
N VAL A 260 -2.81 -7.17 7.89
CA VAL A 260 -2.41 -8.28 8.74
C VAL A 260 -1.32 -7.85 9.73
N PHE A 261 -0.32 -7.12 9.25
CA PHE A 261 0.73 -6.57 10.11
C PHE A 261 0.15 -5.61 11.16
N GLU A 262 -0.71 -4.68 10.76
CA GLU A 262 -1.37 -3.74 11.68
C GLU A 262 -2.23 -4.47 12.72
N ALA A 263 -2.92 -5.54 12.32
CA ALA A 263 -3.66 -6.38 13.26
C ALA A 263 -2.76 -7.11 14.26
N SER A 264 -1.63 -7.64 13.80
CA SER A 264 -0.61 -8.27 14.64
C SER A 264 0.01 -7.27 15.62
N LEU A 265 0.31 -6.05 15.16
CA LEU A 265 0.83 -4.96 15.99
C LEU A 265 -0.20 -4.58 17.06
N ARG A 266 -1.47 -4.37 16.70
CA ARG A 266 -2.54 -4.06 17.64
C ARG A 266 -2.71 -5.14 18.71
N ALA A 267 -2.72 -6.42 18.33
CA ALA A 267 -2.79 -7.53 19.28
C ALA A 267 -1.59 -7.56 20.23
N THR A 268 -0.41 -7.17 19.73
CA THR A 268 0.80 -7.07 20.54
C THR A 268 0.76 -5.90 21.52
N LEU A 269 0.29 -4.72 21.09
CA LEU A 269 0.06 -3.57 21.97
C LEU A 269 -0.98 -3.88 23.06
N ALA A 270 -2.07 -4.57 22.72
CA ALA A 270 -3.08 -4.98 23.69
C ALA A 270 -2.51 -5.96 24.74
N ARG A 271 -1.63 -6.89 24.34
CA ARG A 271 -0.92 -7.77 25.29
C ARG A 271 0.04 -6.98 26.20
N LEU A 272 0.78 -6.02 25.64
CA LEU A 272 1.65 -5.14 26.43
C LEU A 272 0.86 -4.36 27.47
N ASN A 273 -0.35 -3.89 27.13
CA ASN A 273 -1.22 -3.20 28.07
C ASN A 273 -1.51 -4.06 29.31
N SER A 274 -1.89 -5.33 29.10
CA SER A 274 -2.18 -6.27 30.18
C SER A 274 -0.94 -6.54 31.04
N SER A 275 0.22 -6.76 30.42
CA SER A 275 1.49 -7.02 31.15
C SER A 275 1.93 -5.83 31.99
N LEU A 276 1.93 -4.64 31.39
CA LEU A 276 2.36 -3.40 32.03
C LEU A 276 1.41 -2.98 33.13
N SER A 277 0.10 -3.10 32.92
CA SER A 277 -0.89 -2.78 33.96
C SER A 277 -0.69 -3.65 35.19
N ILE A 278 -0.58 -4.98 35.04
CA ILE A 278 -0.36 -5.91 36.17
C ILE A 278 0.92 -5.54 36.94
N SER A 279 1.99 -5.25 36.21
CA SER A 279 3.28 -4.88 36.80
C SER A 279 3.25 -3.51 37.51
N LEU A 280 2.54 -2.52 36.95
CA LEU A 280 2.45 -1.17 37.53
C LEU A 280 1.52 -1.13 38.76
N PHE A 281 0.39 -1.85 38.73
CA PHE A 281 -0.49 -2.01 39.89
C PHE A 281 0.22 -2.69 41.06
N GLY A 282 1.14 -3.62 40.79
CA GLY A 282 2.02 -4.22 41.80
C GLY A 282 3.03 -3.26 42.43
N THR A 283 3.33 -2.11 41.80
CA THR A 283 4.33 -1.14 42.27
C THR A 283 3.81 -0.02 43.17
N ASN A 284 2.50 0.02 43.47
CA ASN A 284 1.84 1.10 44.24
C ASN A 284 2.12 2.51 43.67
N LEU A 285 1.71 2.74 42.42
CA LEU A 285 1.54 4.10 41.87
C LEU A 285 0.19 4.75 42.28
N ASP A 286 -0.58 4.09 43.15
CA ASP A 286 -2.01 4.33 43.29
C ASP A 286 -2.44 5.03 44.59
N GLN A 287 -1.90 6.22 44.84
CA GLN A 287 -2.62 7.21 45.66
C GLN A 287 -3.46 8.18 44.82
N ASN A 288 -3.38 8.15 43.49
CA ASN A 288 -4.05 9.12 42.62
C ASN A 288 -5.04 8.53 41.59
N LEU A 289 -5.20 7.20 41.46
CA LEU A 289 -6.13 6.57 40.50
C LEU A 289 -7.19 5.65 41.17
N SER A 290 -7.14 5.47 42.48
CA SER A 290 -8.03 4.59 43.26
C SER A 290 -9.41 5.19 43.51
N HIS A 291 -10.24 5.25 42.46
CA HIS A 291 -11.69 5.39 42.64
C HIS A 291 -12.51 4.26 42.02
N LEU A 292 -11.87 3.21 41.50
CA LEU A 292 -12.57 2.06 40.93
C LEU A 292 -11.92 0.76 41.42
N THR A 293 -12.64 0.09 42.31
CA THR A 293 -12.56 -1.35 42.68
C THR A 293 -11.87 -1.75 44.00
N SER A 294 -12.72 -1.99 45.01
CA SER A 294 -12.73 -3.07 46.03
C SER A 294 -11.41 -3.51 46.71
N GLU A 295 -11.32 -3.21 48.01
CA GLU A 295 -10.18 -3.41 48.92
C GLU A 295 -9.92 -4.87 49.39
N GLN A 296 -10.34 -5.93 48.67
CA GLN A 296 -10.27 -7.31 49.21
C GLN A 296 -9.33 -8.30 48.48
N THR A 297 -8.57 -7.88 47.46
CA THR A 297 -7.63 -8.76 46.72
C THR A 297 -6.17 -8.27 46.66
N ALA A 298 -5.81 -7.20 47.38
CA ALA A 298 -4.51 -6.53 47.25
C ALA A 298 -3.30 -7.35 47.79
N GLY A 299 -3.51 -8.27 48.73
CA GLY A 299 -2.44 -9.03 49.37
C GLY A 299 -1.74 -10.04 48.45
N ASP A 300 -2.52 -10.82 47.70
CA ASP A 300 -1.99 -11.87 46.81
C ASP A 300 -1.43 -11.32 45.49
N LEU A 301 -2.01 -10.21 44.98
CA LEU A 301 -1.51 -9.50 43.80
C LEU A 301 -0.16 -8.81 44.04
N SER A 302 0.11 -8.36 45.27
CA SER A 302 1.37 -7.71 45.66
C SER A 302 2.58 -8.68 45.58
N MET A 303 2.42 -9.94 45.99
CA MET A 303 3.49 -10.95 45.91
C MET A 303 3.71 -11.44 44.48
N ALA A 304 2.62 -11.66 43.71
CA ALA A 304 2.71 -12.03 42.30
C ALA A 304 3.32 -10.92 41.42
N GLY A 305 2.98 -9.65 41.70
CA GLY A 305 3.55 -8.48 41.01
C GLY A 305 5.04 -8.26 41.32
N ARG A 306 5.51 -8.60 42.53
CA ARG A 306 6.93 -8.56 42.91
C ARG A 306 7.78 -9.58 42.15
N ALA A 307 7.23 -10.77 41.88
CA ALA A 307 7.89 -11.82 41.11
C ALA A 307 7.88 -11.55 39.58
N SER A 308 6.96 -10.70 39.09
CA SER A 308 6.84 -10.30 37.68
C SER A 308 7.25 -8.86 37.41
N LEU A 309 8.10 -8.25 38.24
CA LEU A 309 8.45 -6.85 38.08
C LEU A 309 9.29 -6.63 36.80
N GLU A 310 8.62 -6.29 35.71
CA GLU A 310 9.22 -6.10 34.38
C GLU A 310 10.06 -4.82 34.32
N VAL A 311 11.13 -4.86 33.53
CA VAL A 311 12.06 -3.73 33.33
C VAL A 311 11.34 -2.47 32.84
N ALA A 312 10.29 -2.64 32.04
CA ALA A 312 9.49 -1.53 31.54
C ALA A 312 8.71 -0.83 32.66
N ALA A 313 8.08 -1.58 33.56
CA ALA A 313 7.34 -1.02 34.69
C ALA A 313 8.27 -0.17 35.57
N ILE A 314 9.47 -0.67 35.86
CA ILE A 314 10.48 0.02 36.68
C ILE A 314 10.88 1.38 36.09
N ARG A 315 11.06 1.47 34.76
CA ARG A 315 11.41 2.72 34.07
C ARG A 315 10.24 3.71 34.05
N LEU A 316 9.02 3.20 33.82
CA LEU A 316 7.82 4.03 33.72
C LEU A 316 7.44 4.69 35.06
N VAL A 317 7.86 4.13 36.20
CA VAL A 317 7.69 4.77 37.53
C VAL A 317 8.34 6.16 37.59
N ASP A 318 9.51 6.35 36.98
CA ASP A 318 10.25 7.62 37.04
C ASP A 318 9.77 8.65 36.02
N VAL A 319 8.93 8.23 35.06
CA VAL A 319 8.41 9.09 33.97
C VAL A 319 6.88 8.96 33.87
N PRO A 320 6.13 9.43 34.89
CA PRO A 320 4.69 9.17 35.01
C PRO A 320 3.88 9.76 33.85
N GLU A 321 4.30 10.91 33.30
CA GLU A 321 3.64 11.52 32.14
C GLU A 321 3.75 10.65 30.88
N LYS A 322 4.92 10.04 30.65
CA LYS A 322 5.12 9.10 29.53
C LYS A 322 4.32 7.82 29.76
N ALA A 323 4.35 7.29 30.99
CA ALA A 323 3.56 6.12 31.36
C ALA A 323 2.06 6.34 31.10
N ARG A 324 1.52 7.49 31.51
CA ARG A 324 0.10 7.82 31.28
C ARG A 324 -0.25 7.90 29.80
N LYS A 325 0.60 8.56 28.99
CA LYS A 325 0.41 8.65 27.53
C LYS A 325 0.45 7.28 26.87
N LEU A 326 1.44 6.47 27.24
CA LEU A 326 1.61 5.12 26.72
C LEU A 326 0.43 4.22 27.09
N LEU A 327 0.02 4.19 28.36
CA LEU A 327 -1.14 3.40 28.80
C LEU A 327 -2.43 3.82 28.09
N ASN A 328 -2.65 5.12 27.88
CA ASN A 328 -3.80 5.58 27.10
C ASN A 328 -3.77 5.06 25.65
N LEU A 329 -2.61 5.06 25.00
CA LEU A 329 -2.44 4.49 23.65
C LEU A 329 -2.69 2.98 23.66
N LEU A 330 -2.10 2.26 24.61
CA LEU A 330 -2.26 0.83 24.76
C LEU A 330 -3.71 0.42 25.11
N GLU A 331 -4.45 1.27 25.82
CA GLU A 331 -5.89 1.06 26.06
C GLU A 331 -6.70 1.24 24.79
N GLN A 332 -6.40 2.29 23.99
CA GLN A 332 -7.04 2.50 22.69
C GLN A 332 -6.80 1.34 21.74
N SER A 333 -5.66 0.64 21.84
CA SER A 333 -5.35 -0.53 21.01
C SER A 333 -6.33 -1.70 21.17
N LYS A 334 -7.18 -1.71 22.21
CA LYS A 334 -8.25 -2.70 22.38
C LYS A 334 -9.46 -2.42 21.48
N ASP A 335 -9.65 -1.19 20.98
CA ASP A 335 -10.72 -0.88 20.02
C ASP A 335 -10.34 -1.45 18.64
N PRO A 336 -11.19 -2.26 17.99
CA PRO A 336 -10.95 -2.74 16.63
C PRO A 336 -10.73 -1.63 15.60
N ARG A 337 -11.27 -0.43 15.83
CA ARG A 337 -11.13 0.75 14.97
C ARG A 337 -9.82 1.51 15.19
N PHE A 338 -9.02 1.09 16.17
CA PHE A 338 -7.72 1.70 16.41
C PHE A 338 -6.74 1.30 15.30
N HIS A 339 -6.24 2.31 14.61
CA HIS A 339 -5.17 2.19 13.65
C HIS A 339 -3.84 2.55 14.31
N ALA A 340 -2.94 1.57 14.40
CA ALA A 340 -1.61 1.79 14.97
C ALA A 340 -0.73 2.61 14.03
N LEU A 341 -0.95 2.48 12.71
CA LEU A 341 -0.16 3.13 11.65
C LEU A 341 -1.09 3.90 10.72
N PRO A 342 -1.69 5.01 11.19
CA PRO A 342 -2.74 5.70 10.46
C PRO A 342 -2.23 6.34 9.15
N LEU A 343 -1.00 6.85 9.12
CA LEU A 343 -0.44 7.47 7.93
C LEU A 343 -0.10 6.42 6.87
N ALA A 344 0.51 5.30 7.28
CA ALA A 344 0.77 4.17 6.39
C ALA A 344 -0.53 3.61 5.81
N SER A 345 -1.57 3.38 6.63
CA SER A 345 -2.88 2.88 6.17
C SER A 345 -3.48 3.78 5.10
N GLN A 346 -3.46 5.10 5.32
CA GLN A 346 -3.90 6.08 4.31
C GLN A 346 -3.07 6.02 3.02
N ARG A 347 -1.75 5.87 3.11
CA ARG A 347 -0.87 5.79 1.94
C ARG A 347 -1.01 4.48 1.18
N VAL A 348 -1.30 3.37 1.85
CA VAL A 348 -1.61 2.08 1.20
C VAL A 348 -2.89 2.20 0.39
N ALA A 349 -3.96 2.77 0.96
CA ALA A 349 -5.21 3.01 0.22
C ALA A 349 -4.97 3.93 -0.99
N ALA A 350 -4.27 5.05 -0.80
CA ALA A 350 -3.94 5.96 -1.90
C ALA A 350 -3.07 5.31 -2.98
N PHE A 351 -2.14 4.42 -2.60
CA PHE A 351 -1.36 3.63 -3.57
C PHE A 351 -2.27 2.70 -4.38
N ALA A 352 -3.19 1.99 -3.72
CA ALA A 352 -4.15 1.13 -4.39
C ALA A 352 -5.02 1.90 -5.38
N ASP A 353 -5.50 3.09 -5.01
CA ASP A 353 -6.25 3.96 -5.92
C ASP A 353 -5.39 4.35 -7.15
N THR A 354 -4.13 4.75 -6.93
CA THR A 354 -3.23 5.12 -8.05
C THR A 354 -2.91 3.95 -8.98
N VAL A 355 -2.85 2.72 -8.46
CA VAL A 355 -2.65 1.51 -9.27
C VAL A 355 -3.91 1.20 -10.08
N ASN A 356 -5.09 1.25 -9.46
CA ASN A 356 -6.36 1.03 -10.16
C ASN A 356 -6.55 2.03 -11.31
N GLU A 357 -6.31 3.32 -11.06
CA GLU A 357 -6.37 4.36 -12.10
C GLU A 357 -5.36 4.11 -13.21
N LEU A 358 -4.12 3.73 -12.88
CA LEU A 358 -3.11 3.43 -13.89
C LEU A 358 -3.52 2.25 -14.78
N VAL A 359 -4.03 1.17 -14.19
CA VAL A 359 -4.44 -0.01 -14.96
C VAL A 359 -5.64 0.32 -15.84
N TYR A 360 -6.60 1.08 -15.32
CA TYR A 360 -7.72 1.58 -16.12
C TYR A 360 -7.23 2.43 -17.30
N ASP A 361 -6.35 3.40 -17.06
CA ASP A 361 -5.75 4.25 -18.09
C ASP A 361 -5.06 3.42 -19.19
N ILE A 362 -4.35 2.36 -18.81
CA ILE A 362 -3.66 1.46 -19.76
C ILE A 362 -4.66 0.65 -20.58
N LEU A 363 -5.66 0.03 -19.94
CA LEU A 363 -6.68 -0.77 -20.63
C LEU A 363 -7.49 0.08 -21.61
N ILE A 364 -7.84 1.32 -21.23
CA ILE A 364 -8.62 2.20 -22.09
C ILE A 364 -7.77 2.92 -23.15
N SER A 365 -6.44 2.97 -22.99
CA SER A 365 -5.53 3.70 -23.90
C SER A 365 -5.70 3.25 -25.36
N LYS A 366 -5.83 1.95 -25.60
CA LYS A 366 -5.99 1.39 -26.95
C LYS A 366 -7.31 1.82 -27.58
N VAL A 367 -8.39 1.74 -26.81
CA VAL A 367 -9.72 2.16 -27.26
C VAL A 367 -9.72 3.66 -27.58
N ARG A 368 -9.11 4.48 -26.71
CA ARG A 368 -8.96 5.92 -26.92
C ARG A 368 -8.19 6.23 -28.19
N GLN A 369 -7.08 5.53 -28.45
CA GLN A 369 -6.28 5.71 -29.66
C GLN A 369 -7.06 5.34 -30.94
N ARG A 370 -7.85 4.27 -30.90
CA ARG A 370 -8.64 3.80 -32.05
C ARG A 370 -9.86 4.69 -32.31
N LEU A 371 -10.51 5.18 -31.26
CA LEU A 371 -11.72 6.00 -31.37
C LEU A 371 -11.43 7.50 -31.57
N GLY A 372 -10.25 8.00 -31.20
CA GLY A 372 -9.98 9.44 -31.12
C GLY A 372 -10.18 10.27 -32.41
N GLU A 373 -10.06 9.64 -33.59
CA GLU A 373 -10.26 10.32 -34.89
C GLU A 373 -11.59 9.92 -35.56
N VAL A 374 -12.45 9.13 -34.90
CA VAL A 374 -13.71 8.64 -35.47
C VAL A 374 -14.61 9.80 -35.87
N SER A 375 -14.76 10.83 -35.03
CA SER A 375 -15.56 12.03 -35.33
C SER A 375 -15.17 12.74 -36.63
N ARG A 376 -13.91 12.59 -37.08
CA ARG A 376 -13.33 13.29 -38.24
C ARG A 376 -13.23 12.44 -39.50
N LEU A 377 -13.73 11.20 -39.48
CA LEU A 377 -13.63 10.32 -40.64
C LEU A 377 -14.40 10.91 -41.85
N PRO A 378 -13.78 10.97 -43.04
CA PRO A 378 -14.39 11.60 -44.22
C PRO A 378 -15.62 10.82 -44.72
N ILE A 379 -15.74 9.54 -44.34
CA ILE A 379 -16.86 8.66 -44.70
C ILE A 379 -18.22 9.19 -44.25
N TRP A 380 -18.28 9.93 -43.14
CA TRP A 380 -19.53 10.52 -42.66
C TRP A 380 -20.11 11.51 -43.67
N SER A 381 -19.23 12.29 -44.31
CA SER A 381 -19.60 13.27 -45.33
C SER A 381 -19.63 12.74 -46.77
N SER A 382 -19.27 11.47 -46.98
CA SER A 382 -19.15 10.91 -48.34
C SER A 382 -20.51 10.69 -49.01
N SER A 383 -20.71 11.27 -50.18
CA SER A 383 -21.91 11.02 -51.00
C SER A 383 -21.77 9.71 -51.79
N GLU A 384 -22.89 9.10 -52.19
CA GLU A 384 -22.87 7.98 -53.13
C GLU A 384 -22.23 8.41 -54.46
N GLU A 385 -21.33 7.58 -55.00
CA GLU A 385 -20.90 7.71 -56.38
C GLU A 385 -22.11 7.37 -57.27
N GLN A 386 -22.56 8.34 -58.07
CA GLN A 386 -23.64 8.17 -59.04
C GLN A 386 -23.21 7.16 -60.10
N THR A 387 -23.45 5.88 -59.84
CA THR A 387 -23.35 4.84 -60.86
C THR A 387 -24.55 4.95 -61.78
N ALA A 388 -24.34 4.77 -63.10
CA ALA A 388 -25.38 4.96 -64.12
C ALA A 388 -26.55 3.96 -64.04
N PHE A 389 -26.49 2.98 -63.12
CA PHE A 389 -27.50 1.97 -62.89
C PHE A 389 -27.77 1.84 -61.39
N PRO A 390 -29.04 1.66 -60.96
CA PRO A 390 -29.38 1.39 -59.56
C PRO A 390 -28.89 -0.01 -59.20
N LEU A 391 -27.64 -0.10 -58.79
CA LEU A 391 -27.12 -1.31 -58.18
C LEU A 391 -27.68 -1.41 -56.76
N PRO A 392 -28.14 -2.60 -56.31
CA PRO A 392 -28.50 -2.79 -54.92
C PRO A 392 -27.28 -2.45 -54.06
N SER A 393 -27.48 -1.61 -53.05
CA SER A 393 -26.45 -1.29 -52.05
C SER A 393 -26.04 -2.59 -51.36
N PHE A 394 -24.83 -3.07 -51.64
CA PHE A 394 -24.25 -4.20 -50.91
C PHE A 394 -24.23 -3.85 -49.43
N SER A 395 -24.65 -4.80 -48.57
CA SER A 395 -24.69 -4.63 -47.11
C SER A 395 -23.37 -4.04 -46.63
N SER A 396 -23.44 -2.86 -46.00
CA SER A 396 -22.29 -2.22 -45.37
C SER A 396 -21.71 -3.16 -44.31
N TYR A 397 -20.39 -3.34 -44.30
CA TYR A 397 -19.70 -4.09 -43.25
C TYR A 397 -19.20 -3.12 -42.18
N PRO A 398 -19.09 -3.56 -40.91
CA PRO A 398 -18.56 -2.71 -39.85
C PRO A 398 -17.12 -2.28 -40.16
N GLN A 399 -16.79 -1.03 -39.88
CA GLN A 399 -15.47 -0.47 -40.16
C GLN A 399 -14.39 -1.03 -39.23
N SER A 400 -13.15 -1.02 -39.73
CA SER A 400 -11.97 -1.54 -39.00
C SER A 400 -11.77 -0.93 -37.61
N TYR A 401 -12.15 0.34 -37.39
CA TYR A 401 -12.03 0.97 -36.09
C TYR A 401 -12.92 0.29 -35.05
N VAL A 402 -14.18 -0.02 -35.39
CA VAL A 402 -15.14 -0.61 -34.45
C VAL A 402 -14.93 -2.11 -34.29
N THR A 403 -14.55 -2.81 -35.36
CA THR A 403 -14.20 -4.24 -35.27
C THR A 403 -12.96 -4.44 -34.41
N SER A 404 -11.95 -3.58 -34.53
CA SER A 404 -10.75 -3.67 -33.68
C SER A 404 -11.04 -3.43 -32.20
N VAL A 405 -11.98 -2.52 -31.87
CA VAL A 405 -12.43 -2.29 -30.49
C VAL A 405 -13.24 -3.48 -29.99
N GLY A 406 -14.14 -4.03 -30.83
CA GLY A 406 -14.92 -5.21 -30.48
C GLY A 406 -14.05 -6.44 -30.21
N GLU A 407 -13.08 -6.71 -31.07
CA GLU A 407 -12.10 -7.79 -30.89
C GLU A 407 -11.28 -7.61 -29.61
N TYR A 408 -10.85 -6.37 -29.32
CA TYR A 408 -10.14 -6.07 -28.07
C TYR A 408 -11.00 -6.36 -26.84
N LEU A 409 -12.25 -5.90 -26.82
CA LEU A 409 -13.17 -6.14 -25.69
C LEU A 409 -13.50 -7.63 -25.51
N LEU A 410 -13.63 -8.39 -26.59
CA LEU A 410 -13.89 -9.84 -26.54
C LEU A 410 -12.67 -10.66 -26.11
N THR A 411 -11.46 -10.15 -26.29
CA THR A 411 -10.21 -10.83 -25.90
C THR A 411 -9.75 -10.46 -24.49
N LEU A 412 -10.19 -9.32 -23.95
CA LEU A 412 -9.92 -8.87 -22.59
C LEU A 412 -10.23 -9.91 -21.49
N PRO A 413 -11.36 -10.64 -21.47
CA PRO A 413 -11.63 -11.65 -20.44
C PRO A 413 -10.50 -12.67 -20.28
N GLN A 414 -9.99 -13.20 -21.40
CA GLN A 414 -8.89 -14.19 -21.41
C GLN A 414 -7.60 -13.67 -20.80
N GLN A 415 -7.45 -12.34 -20.74
CA GLN A 415 -6.27 -11.65 -20.21
C GLN A 415 -6.43 -11.33 -18.72
N LEU A 416 -7.67 -11.26 -18.22
CA LEU A 416 -7.97 -11.04 -16.80
C LEU A 416 -7.98 -12.35 -16.00
N GLU A 417 -8.32 -13.47 -16.63
CA GLU A 417 -8.37 -14.80 -15.99
C GLU A 417 -7.09 -15.17 -15.21
N PRO A 418 -5.86 -15.04 -15.76
CA PRO A 418 -4.64 -15.40 -15.03
C PRO A 418 -4.38 -14.53 -13.79
N LEU A 419 -4.83 -13.27 -13.81
CA LEU A 419 -4.69 -12.35 -12.68
C LEU A 419 -5.70 -12.66 -11.58
N ALA A 420 -6.93 -12.97 -11.97
CA ALA A 420 -8.03 -13.28 -11.08
C ALA A 420 -7.70 -14.48 -10.17
N GLU A 421 -7.06 -15.52 -10.73
CA GLU A 421 -6.56 -16.65 -9.95
C GLU A 421 -5.46 -16.24 -8.96
N GLY A 422 -4.56 -15.32 -9.33
CA GLY A 422 -3.47 -14.85 -8.48
C GLY A 422 -3.93 -14.08 -7.24
N ILE A 423 -4.91 -13.18 -7.40
CA ILE A 423 -5.46 -12.36 -6.31
C ILE A 423 -6.29 -13.21 -5.33
N SER A 424 -6.96 -14.26 -5.80
CA SER A 424 -7.78 -15.15 -4.96
C SER A 424 -6.98 -16.10 -4.06
N THR A 425 -5.67 -16.28 -4.27
CA THR A 425 -4.85 -17.24 -3.49
C THR A 425 -4.74 -16.98 -1.98
N ASN A 426 -5.24 -15.84 -1.48
CA ASN A 426 -5.19 -15.45 -0.07
C ASN A 426 -6.49 -15.73 0.73
N GLY A 427 -7.51 -16.39 0.17
CA GLY A 427 -8.75 -16.74 0.88
C GLY A 427 -9.45 -18.00 0.35
N ASP A 428 -10.08 -18.77 1.24
CA ASP A 428 -10.74 -20.07 0.98
C ASP A 428 -11.99 -20.03 0.04
N SER A 429 -12.13 -19.03 -0.85
CA SER A 429 -13.28 -18.78 -1.75
C SER A 429 -12.87 -18.80 -3.24
N ASN A 430 -12.22 -19.89 -3.67
CA ASN A 430 -11.36 -19.95 -4.86
C ASN A 430 -12.03 -20.11 -6.26
N ASN A 431 -13.14 -19.43 -6.56
CA ASN A 431 -13.54 -19.26 -7.99
C ASN A 431 -14.50 -18.08 -8.22
N GLU A 432 -15.41 -17.83 -7.26
CA GLU A 432 -16.44 -16.80 -7.41
C GLU A 432 -15.83 -15.38 -7.32
N ASP A 433 -14.86 -15.16 -6.43
CA ASP A 433 -14.19 -13.85 -6.27
C ASP A 433 -13.32 -13.49 -7.50
N ALA A 434 -12.65 -14.50 -8.08
CA ALA A 434 -11.88 -14.35 -9.30
C ALA A 434 -12.79 -13.98 -10.49
N GLN A 435 -13.91 -14.68 -10.65
CA GLN A 435 -14.90 -14.37 -11.68
C GLN A 435 -15.52 -12.99 -11.47
N PHE A 436 -15.78 -12.60 -10.23
CA PHE A 436 -16.27 -11.27 -9.88
C PHE A 436 -15.28 -10.17 -10.28
N PHE A 437 -14.00 -10.33 -9.93
CA PHE A 437 -12.95 -9.40 -10.30
C PHE A 437 -12.83 -9.22 -11.82
N ALA A 438 -12.78 -10.32 -12.58
CA ALA A 438 -12.69 -10.26 -14.03
C ALA A 438 -13.92 -9.59 -14.65
N THR A 439 -15.12 -9.89 -14.13
CA THR A 439 -16.38 -9.28 -14.57
C THR A 439 -16.40 -7.78 -14.30
N GLU A 440 -15.98 -7.35 -13.11
CA GLU A 440 -15.95 -5.94 -12.73
C GLU A 440 -15.03 -5.13 -13.65
N TRP A 441 -13.83 -5.63 -13.92
CA TRP A 441 -12.89 -4.99 -14.83
C TRP A 441 -13.37 -4.97 -16.28
N MET A 442 -13.97 -6.08 -16.76
CA MET A 442 -14.59 -6.09 -18.08
C MET A 442 -15.68 -5.04 -18.20
N PHE A 443 -16.56 -4.92 -17.20
CA PHE A 443 -17.64 -3.94 -17.20
C PHE A 443 -17.09 -2.51 -17.19
N LYS A 444 -16.11 -2.22 -16.33
CA LYS A 444 -15.44 -0.90 -16.28
C LYS A 444 -14.83 -0.51 -17.64
N VAL A 445 -14.13 -1.43 -18.30
CA VAL A 445 -13.49 -1.15 -19.59
C VAL A 445 -14.52 -1.02 -20.72
N ALA A 446 -15.53 -1.90 -20.76
CA ALA A 446 -16.59 -1.85 -21.77
C ALA A 446 -17.47 -0.59 -21.63
N GLU A 447 -17.79 -0.17 -20.41
CA GLU A 447 -18.49 1.09 -20.14
C GLU A 447 -17.64 2.29 -20.59
N GLY A 448 -16.35 2.33 -20.21
CA GLY A 448 -15.42 3.37 -20.65
C GLY A 448 -15.28 3.43 -22.18
N ALA A 449 -15.19 2.28 -22.84
CA ALA A 449 -15.11 2.19 -24.29
C ALA A 449 -16.36 2.74 -24.97
N THR A 450 -17.53 2.40 -24.42
CA THR A 450 -18.82 2.89 -24.93
C THR A 450 -18.97 4.39 -24.71
N ALA A 451 -18.55 4.90 -23.55
CA ALA A 451 -18.55 6.33 -23.26
C ALA A 451 -17.66 7.12 -24.24
N LEU A 452 -16.44 6.64 -24.52
CA LEU A 452 -15.55 7.24 -25.52
C LEU A 452 -16.17 7.18 -26.92
N TYR A 453 -16.83 6.08 -27.28
CA TYR A 453 -17.51 5.99 -28.57
C TYR A 453 -18.64 7.01 -28.68
N VAL A 454 -19.51 7.11 -27.68
CA VAL A 454 -20.59 8.10 -27.61
C VAL A 454 -20.05 9.53 -27.70
N GLU A 455 -18.93 9.84 -27.04
CA GLU A 455 -18.27 11.14 -27.16
C GLU A 455 -17.85 11.45 -28.61
N GLN A 456 -17.27 10.47 -29.30
CA GLN A 456 -16.88 10.60 -30.71
C GLN A 456 -18.10 10.73 -31.63
N LEU A 457 -19.17 9.98 -31.38
CA LEU A 457 -20.43 10.12 -32.12
C LEU A 457 -21.00 11.54 -31.98
N ARG A 458 -20.98 12.09 -30.77
CA ARG A 458 -21.45 13.46 -30.51
C ARG A 458 -20.59 14.53 -31.20
N GLY A 459 -19.32 14.22 -31.48
CA GLY A 459 -18.39 15.10 -32.19
C GLY A 459 -18.56 15.16 -33.71
N ILE A 460 -19.40 14.31 -34.32
CA ILE A 460 -19.64 14.33 -35.77
C ILE A 460 -20.45 15.58 -36.14
N GLU A 461 -19.87 16.47 -36.95
CA GLU A 461 -20.55 17.72 -37.34
C GLU A 461 -21.65 17.51 -38.40
N TYR A 462 -21.42 16.58 -39.33
CA TYR A 462 -22.32 16.34 -40.46
C TYR A 462 -22.25 14.89 -40.93
N ILE A 463 -23.42 14.32 -41.25
CA ILE A 463 -23.54 12.97 -41.77
C ILE A 463 -24.47 12.90 -42.99
N SER A 464 -24.01 12.21 -44.04
CA SER A 464 -24.76 11.86 -45.24
C SER A 464 -25.65 10.63 -45.00
N ASP A 465 -26.57 10.33 -45.92
CA ASP A 465 -27.42 9.13 -45.78
C ASP A 465 -26.60 7.82 -45.85
N ARG A 466 -25.57 7.78 -46.70
CA ARG A 466 -24.60 6.68 -46.73
C ARG A 466 -23.82 6.59 -45.42
N GLY A 467 -23.35 7.72 -44.91
CA GLY A 467 -22.66 7.81 -43.61
C GLY A 467 -23.55 7.31 -42.47
N ALA A 468 -24.85 7.65 -42.48
CA ALA A 468 -25.80 7.22 -41.46
C ALA A 468 -26.05 5.71 -41.50
N GLN A 469 -26.19 5.13 -42.70
CA GLN A 469 -26.28 3.68 -42.85
C GLN A 469 -25.02 2.97 -42.34
N GLN A 470 -23.83 3.48 -42.69
CA GLN A 470 -22.56 2.92 -42.22
C GLN A 470 -22.45 3.00 -40.70
N LEU A 471 -22.75 4.17 -40.13
CA LEU A 471 -22.67 4.39 -38.69
C LEU A 471 -23.69 3.54 -37.92
N SER A 472 -24.87 3.31 -38.49
CA SER A 472 -25.87 2.39 -37.94
C SER A 472 -25.33 0.96 -37.83
N VAL A 473 -24.65 0.47 -38.87
CA VAL A 473 -24.00 -0.85 -38.85
C VAL A 473 -22.86 -0.89 -37.84
N ASP A 474 -22.04 0.17 -37.77
CA ASP A 474 -20.93 0.26 -36.82
C ASP A 474 -21.44 0.23 -35.36
N ILE A 475 -22.53 0.96 -35.06
CA ILE A 475 -23.20 0.94 -33.75
C ILE A 475 -23.82 -0.43 -33.46
N GLU A 476 -24.51 -1.03 -34.41
CA GLU A 476 -25.13 -2.35 -34.23
C GLU A 476 -24.08 -3.42 -33.91
N TYR A 477 -22.93 -3.39 -34.60
CA TYR A 477 -21.83 -4.30 -34.29
C TYR A 477 -21.34 -4.14 -32.85
N LEU A 478 -21.09 -2.90 -32.39
CA LEU A 478 -20.66 -2.66 -31.01
C LEU A 478 -21.73 -3.06 -30.00
N SER A 479 -23.01 -2.77 -30.27
CA SER A 479 -24.14 -3.21 -29.44
C SER A 479 -24.16 -4.73 -29.28
N ASN A 480 -23.92 -5.48 -30.36
CA ASN A 480 -23.83 -6.95 -30.31
C ASN A 480 -22.63 -7.43 -29.47
N VAL A 481 -21.49 -6.74 -29.54
CA VAL A 481 -20.34 -7.04 -28.67
C VAL A 481 -20.67 -6.79 -27.20
N LEU A 482 -21.33 -5.68 -26.87
CA LEU A 482 -21.76 -5.38 -25.50
C LEU A 482 -22.72 -6.44 -24.97
N LEU A 483 -23.70 -6.85 -25.78
CA LEU A 483 -24.62 -7.93 -25.42
C LEU A 483 -23.89 -9.26 -25.20
N ALA A 484 -22.87 -9.58 -26.02
CA ALA A 484 -22.05 -10.78 -25.82
C ALA A 484 -21.26 -10.76 -24.51
N LEU A 485 -20.87 -9.57 -24.05
CA LEU A 485 -20.23 -9.33 -22.75
C LEU A 485 -21.25 -9.18 -21.60
N SER A 486 -22.54 -9.41 -21.85
CA SER A 486 -23.64 -9.24 -20.88
C SER A 486 -23.79 -7.80 -20.35
N MET A 487 -23.37 -6.80 -21.14
CA MET A 487 -23.49 -5.38 -20.83
C MET A 487 -24.80 -4.80 -21.36
N PRO A 488 -25.49 -3.94 -20.59
CA PRO A 488 -26.64 -3.21 -21.08
C PRO A 488 -26.21 -2.18 -22.14
N ILE A 489 -27.00 -2.04 -23.20
CA ILE A 489 -26.77 -1.01 -24.22
C ILE A 489 -27.21 0.34 -23.65
N PRO A 490 -26.33 1.36 -23.61
CA PRO A 490 -26.71 2.68 -23.12
C PRO A 490 -27.85 3.30 -23.96
N PRO A 491 -28.85 3.94 -23.33
CA PRO A 491 -30.00 4.53 -24.04
C PRO A 491 -29.59 5.53 -25.13
N VAL A 492 -28.51 6.27 -24.90
CA VAL A 492 -27.92 7.21 -25.88
C VAL A 492 -27.49 6.48 -27.15
N LEU A 493 -26.80 5.34 -27.01
CA LEU A 493 -26.31 4.55 -28.14
C LEU A 493 -27.48 3.91 -28.90
N ALA A 494 -28.47 3.37 -28.18
CA ALA A 494 -29.71 2.86 -28.77
C ALA A 494 -30.46 3.95 -29.55
N THR A 495 -30.53 5.18 -29.01
CA THR A 495 -31.15 6.32 -29.69
C THR A 495 -30.41 6.69 -30.98
N PHE A 496 -29.07 6.71 -30.96
CA PHE A 496 -28.27 6.88 -32.18
C PHE A 496 -28.59 5.79 -33.21
N GLN A 497 -28.61 4.52 -32.81
CA GLN A 497 -28.90 3.39 -33.69
C GLN A 497 -30.28 3.54 -34.36
N THR A 498 -31.33 3.77 -33.58
CA THR A 498 -32.69 3.95 -34.09
C THR A 498 -32.76 5.14 -35.06
N CYS A 499 -32.21 6.30 -34.70
CA CYS A 499 -32.30 7.51 -35.52
C CYS A 499 -31.46 7.45 -36.81
N LEU A 500 -30.38 6.68 -36.82
CA LEU A 500 -29.51 6.51 -37.99
C LEU A 500 -30.03 5.42 -38.94
N ALA A 501 -30.66 4.38 -38.40
CA ALA A 501 -31.30 3.32 -39.17
C ALA A 501 -32.56 3.78 -39.91
N THR A 502 -33.32 4.73 -39.33
CA THR A 502 -34.53 5.26 -39.98
C THR A 502 -34.18 6.11 -41.21
N PRO A 503 -34.90 5.97 -42.34
CA PRO A 503 -34.77 6.87 -43.48
C PRO A 503 -35.00 8.34 -43.10
N ARG A 504 -34.34 9.26 -43.81
CA ARG A 504 -34.38 10.71 -43.49
C ARG A 504 -35.80 11.27 -43.48
N ASP A 505 -36.67 10.76 -44.35
CA ASP A 505 -38.03 11.25 -44.55
C ASP A 505 -38.99 10.81 -43.43
N GLU A 506 -38.72 9.65 -42.80
CA GLU A 506 -39.58 9.05 -41.77
C GLU A 506 -39.15 9.43 -40.34
N LEU A 507 -37.94 9.98 -40.18
CA LEU A 507 -37.37 10.32 -38.88
C LEU A 507 -38.25 11.31 -38.09
N LYS A 508 -38.92 12.24 -38.79
CA LYS A 508 -39.83 13.22 -38.18
C LYS A 508 -41.07 12.56 -37.57
N ASP A 509 -41.56 11.50 -38.19
CA ASP A 509 -42.76 10.80 -37.76
C ASP A 509 -42.46 9.87 -36.59
N VAL A 510 -41.29 9.23 -36.60
CA VAL A 510 -40.80 8.41 -35.47
C VAL A 510 -40.63 9.27 -34.21
N MET A 511 -40.09 10.48 -34.32
CA MET A 511 -39.95 11.39 -33.18
C MET A 511 -41.28 11.93 -32.62
N LYS A 512 -42.35 11.94 -33.42
CA LYS A 512 -43.70 12.35 -33.00
C LYS A 512 -44.55 11.19 -32.49
N SER A 513 -44.11 9.95 -32.70
CA SER A 513 -44.81 8.73 -32.31
C SER A 513 -44.53 8.31 -30.85
N GLU A 514 -45.30 7.35 -30.32
CA GLU A 514 -45.05 6.75 -29.00
C GLU A 514 -43.63 6.13 -28.89
N ALA A 515 -43.06 5.63 -29.98
CA ALA A 515 -41.69 5.12 -30.04
C ALA A 515 -40.64 6.23 -29.81
N GLY A 516 -40.99 7.49 -30.07
CA GLY A 516 -40.15 8.65 -29.76
C GLY A 516 -40.10 9.00 -28.27
N SER A 517 -41.04 8.51 -27.46
CA SER A 517 -41.11 8.80 -26.02
C SER A 517 -40.08 8.01 -25.19
N GLU A 518 -39.57 6.91 -25.72
CA GLU A 518 -38.50 6.09 -25.11
C GLU A 518 -37.08 6.54 -25.53
N LEU A 519 -36.97 7.46 -26.50
CA LEU A 519 -35.71 7.96 -27.02
C LEU A 519 -35.13 9.09 -26.15
N ASP A 520 -33.81 9.15 -26.07
CA ASP A 520 -33.11 10.27 -25.45
C ASP A 520 -33.25 11.53 -26.33
N PHE A 521 -34.19 12.40 -25.98
CA PHE A 521 -34.54 13.59 -26.79
C PHE A 521 -33.36 14.51 -27.14
N PRO A 522 -32.39 14.80 -26.24
CA PRO A 522 -31.17 15.51 -26.58
C PRO A 522 -30.35 14.85 -27.70
N THR A 523 -30.19 13.52 -27.63
CA THR A 523 -29.44 12.75 -28.63
C THR A 523 -30.19 12.69 -29.96
N ALA A 524 -31.51 12.44 -29.94
CA ALA A 524 -32.32 12.43 -31.16
C ALA A 524 -32.27 13.79 -31.90
N ASN A 525 -32.34 14.91 -31.16
CA ASN A 525 -32.18 16.24 -31.74
C ASN A 525 -30.78 16.47 -32.33
N LEU A 526 -29.73 15.94 -31.69
CA LEU A 526 -28.37 16.02 -32.20
C LEU A 526 -28.25 15.26 -33.54
N VAL A 527 -28.78 14.04 -33.64
CA VAL A 527 -28.77 13.27 -34.90
C VAL A 527 -29.54 14.01 -36.00
N CYS A 528 -30.67 14.63 -35.68
CA CYS A 528 -31.44 15.43 -36.65
C CYS A 528 -30.64 16.64 -37.17
N LYS A 529 -29.88 17.31 -36.28
CA LYS A 529 -28.96 18.38 -36.65
C LYS A 529 -27.83 17.87 -37.55
N MET A 530 -27.21 16.73 -37.20
CA MET A 530 -26.16 16.08 -37.99
C MET A 530 -26.65 15.73 -39.41
N ARG A 531 -27.89 15.27 -39.54
CA ARG A 531 -28.55 14.94 -40.83
C ARG A 531 -29.19 16.14 -41.54
N ARG A 532 -29.06 17.36 -41.00
CA ARG A 532 -29.65 18.61 -41.52
C ARG A 532 -31.15 18.49 -41.79
N ILE A 533 -31.90 17.99 -40.83
CA ILE A 533 -33.36 17.91 -40.88
C ILE A 533 -33.92 19.12 -40.11
N SER A 534 -34.65 20.02 -40.77
CA SER A 534 -35.32 21.14 -40.09
C SER A 534 -36.63 20.69 -39.46
N PHE A 535 -36.85 21.04 -38.19
CA PHE A 535 -38.14 20.97 -37.53
C PHE A 535 -38.86 22.31 -37.74
N ASP A 536 -39.32 22.54 -38.97
CA ASP A 536 -40.35 23.55 -39.22
C ASP A 536 -41.75 22.94 -39.02
#